data_AF-A0A4Q4PVM3-F1
#
_entry.id   AF-A0A4Q4PVM3-F1
#
_cell.length_a   1.000
_cell.length_b   1.000
_cell.length_c   1.000
_cell.angle_alpha   90.00
_cell.angle_beta   90.00
_cell.angle_gamma   90.00
#
_symmetry.space_group_name_H-M   'P 1'
#
loop_
_entity.id
_entity.type
_entity.pdbx_description
1 polymer ?
#
loop_
_entity_poly.entity_id
_entity_poly.type
_entity_poly.pdbx_seq_one_letter_code
_entity_poly.pdbx_strand_id
1 'polypeptide(L)'
;MVSFTALALLATSAMAGPVARQIAIPENWDWQVENWEAGCGRSGCYYNFNVTVPTIKGEIAGVKAYCHGYEQGYDNSFTVPSTYETCQLLEGVNNGVAARFSLRENDGQGFGPKEIEVSFLYAGYEDRPAYNFSGSHEARYNQFVAPQLNFTITPTEVFGIA
;
A
#
# COMPACT_ATOMS: atom_id res chain seq x y z
N MET A 1 40.73 -50.80 -26.84
CA MET A 1 40.40 -49.38 -26.66
C MET A 1 39.22 -49.30 -25.71
N VAL A 2 39.44 -48.69 -24.55
CA VAL A 2 38.48 -48.55 -23.46
C VAL A 2 37.59 -47.34 -23.78
N SER A 3 36.27 -47.44 -23.63
CA SER A 3 35.40 -46.27 -23.68
C SER A 3 34.49 -46.27 -22.46
N PHE A 4 34.78 -45.36 -21.54
CA PHE A 4 33.99 -45.08 -20.34
C PHE A 4 32.79 -44.20 -20.72
N THR A 5 31.59 -44.69 -20.49
CA THR A 5 30.35 -43.89 -20.56
C THR A 5 30.15 -43.21 -19.21
N ALA A 6 30.39 -41.90 -19.16
CA ALA A 6 29.95 -41.03 -18.07
C ALA A 6 28.87 -40.11 -18.64
N LEU A 7 27.67 -40.10 -18.05
CA LEU A 7 26.72 -39.00 -18.26
C LEU A 7 25.96 -38.71 -16.96
N ALA A 8 25.94 -37.41 -16.67
CA ALA A 8 25.75 -36.79 -15.37
C ALA A 8 24.33 -36.90 -14.83
N LEU A 9 24.23 -37.11 -13.52
CA LEU A 9 23.04 -36.82 -12.71
C LEU A 9 22.86 -35.30 -12.62
N LEU A 10 21.85 -34.76 -13.29
CA LEU A 10 21.38 -33.39 -13.08
C LEU A 10 20.64 -33.36 -11.73
N ALA A 11 21.33 -32.88 -10.68
CA ALA A 11 20.69 -32.56 -9.43
C ALA A 11 19.80 -31.32 -9.63
N THR A 12 18.50 -31.52 -9.72
CA THR A 12 17.51 -30.46 -9.57
C THR A 12 17.55 -29.97 -8.12
N SER A 13 18.35 -28.94 -7.84
CA SER A 13 18.22 -28.16 -6.62
C SER A 13 16.88 -27.44 -6.68
N ALA A 14 15.88 -27.98 -5.98
CA ALA A 14 14.67 -27.24 -5.66
C ALA A 14 15.09 -26.04 -4.80
N MET A 15 15.09 -24.85 -5.39
CA MET A 15 15.23 -23.59 -4.67
C MET A 15 14.01 -23.48 -3.76
N ALA A 16 14.09 -23.99 -2.54
CA ALA A 16 13.15 -23.65 -1.48
C ALA A 16 13.41 -22.17 -1.14
N GLY A 17 12.80 -21.27 -1.90
CA GLY A 17 12.73 -19.87 -1.54
C GLY A 17 12.07 -19.75 -0.16
N PRO A 18 12.46 -18.77 0.67
CA PRO A 18 11.83 -18.57 1.97
C PRO A 18 10.34 -18.33 1.75
N VAL A 19 9.51 -19.26 2.24
CA VAL A 19 8.08 -19.02 2.38
C VAL A 19 7.95 -18.04 3.54
N ALA A 20 7.73 -16.77 3.23
CA ALA A 20 7.36 -15.79 4.27
C ALA A 20 6.18 -16.38 5.05
N ARG A 21 6.31 -16.48 6.37
CA ARG A 21 5.22 -16.98 7.22
C ARG A 21 4.00 -16.08 6.96
N GLN A 22 2.86 -16.66 6.60
CA GLN A 22 1.65 -15.87 6.38
C GLN A 22 1.19 -15.29 7.73
N ILE A 23 1.14 -13.96 7.87
CA ILE A 23 0.47 -13.29 9.00
C ILE A 23 -0.97 -12.96 8.60
N ALA A 24 -1.90 -13.05 9.55
CA ALA A 24 -3.29 -12.68 9.33
C ALA A 24 -3.49 -11.17 9.54
N ILE A 25 -4.48 -10.60 8.85
CA ILE A 25 -4.97 -9.25 9.16
C ILE A 25 -5.71 -9.32 10.49
N PRO A 26 -5.38 -8.49 11.48
CA PRO A 26 -6.06 -8.50 12.76
C PRO A 26 -7.54 -8.11 12.66
N GLU A 27 -8.40 -8.72 13.47
CA GLU A 27 -9.83 -8.42 13.50
C GLU A 27 -10.11 -7.00 14.03
N ASN A 28 -11.09 -6.31 13.45
CA ASN A 28 -11.50 -4.95 13.83
C ASN A 28 -10.35 -3.92 13.81
N TRP A 29 -9.40 -4.09 12.89
CA TRP A 29 -8.21 -3.25 12.79
C TRP A 29 -8.36 -2.14 11.75
N ASP A 30 -9.31 -1.24 12.01
CA ASP A 30 -9.62 -0.14 11.10
C ASP A 30 -8.67 1.04 11.29
N TRP A 31 -8.15 1.55 10.18
CA TRP A 31 -7.27 2.71 10.15
C TRP A 31 -8.10 3.98 10.04
N GLN A 32 -7.82 4.95 10.90
CA GLN A 32 -8.57 6.20 10.94
C GLN A 32 -7.95 7.21 9.99
N VAL A 33 -8.72 7.68 9.01
CA VAL A 33 -8.34 8.77 8.11
C VAL A 33 -9.00 10.06 8.58
N GLU A 34 -8.18 11.09 8.77
CA GLU A 34 -8.59 12.41 9.22
C GLU A 34 -8.12 13.48 8.23
N ASN A 35 -8.86 14.60 8.17
CA ASN A 35 -8.49 15.75 7.35
C ASN A 35 -8.34 15.39 5.87
N TRP A 36 -9.21 14.50 5.36
CA TRP A 36 -9.19 14.12 3.95
C TRP A 36 -9.52 15.32 3.07
N GLU A 37 -8.64 15.57 2.12
CA GLU A 37 -8.83 16.51 1.04
C GLU A 37 -8.33 15.93 -0.27
N ALA A 38 -9.19 15.94 -1.29
CA ALA A 38 -8.83 15.60 -2.65
C ALA A 38 -9.47 16.53 -3.68
N GLY A 39 -8.75 16.79 -4.75
CA GLY A 39 -9.18 17.64 -5.84
C GLY A 39 -8.58 17.23 -7.17
N CYS A 40 -9.26 17.59 -8.26
CA CYS A 40 -8.78 17.33 -9.62
C CYS A 40 -8.66 18.61 -10.41
N GLY A 41 -7.54 18.73 -11.13
CA GLY A 41 -7.27 19.75 -12.11
C GLY A 41 -7.01 19.13 -13.49
N ARG A 42 -6.58 19.97 -14.45
CA ARG A 42 -6.30 19.52 -15.82
C ARG A 42 -5.17 18.48 -15.89
N SER A 43 -4.19 18.59 -15.01
CA SER A 43 -2.98 17.75 -14.98
C SER A 43 -3.10 16.51 -14.10
N GLY A 44 -4.30 16.21 -13.57
CA GLY A 44 -4.52 15.09 -12.66
C GLY A 44 -5.12 15.53 -11.33
N CYS A 45 -5.27 14.56 -10.44
CA CYS A 45 -5.81 14.75 -9.09
C CYS A 45 -4.72 14.80 -8.01
N TYR A 46 -5.05 15.33 -6.85
CA TYR A 46 -4.22 15.32 -5.65
C TYR A 46 -5.01 14.78 -4.47
N TYR A 47 -4.29 14.28 -3.46
CA TYR A 47 -4.83 13.96 -2.15
C TYR A 47 -3.91 14.48 -1.06
N ASN A 48 -4.49 14.77 0.10
CA ASN A 48 -3.77 14.85 1.35
C ASN A 48 -4.68 14.45 2.53
N PHE A 49 -4.12 13.79 3.53
CA PHE A 49 -4.82 13.34 4.73
C PHE A 49 -3.85 12.90 5.81
N ASN A 50 -4.34 12.80 7.04
CA ASN A 50 -3.67 12.07 8.11
C ASN A 50 -4.27 10.66 8.22
N VAL A 51 -3.44 9.66 8.47
CA VAL A 51 -3.88 8.30 8.77
C VAL A 51 -3.27 7.82 10.07
N THR A 52 -4.10 7.19 10.90
CA THR A 52 -3.71 6.56 12.15
C THR A 52 -3.97 5.07 12.05
N VAL A 53 -2.89 4.29 12.05
CA VAL A 53 -2.93 2.84 12.15
C VAL A 53 -2.86 2.49 13.64
N PRO A 54 -3.88 1.83 14.22
CA PRO A 54 -3.91 1.58 15.66
C PRO A 54 -2.89 0.53 16.08
N THR A 55 -2.34 0.70 17.29
CA THR A 55 -1.45 -0.28 17.92
C THR A 55 -2.24 -1.50 18.37
N ILE A 56 -1.72 -2.69 18.08
CA ILE A 56 -2.19 -3.94 18.65
C ILE A 56 -1.18 -4.39 19.69
N LYS A 57 -1.60 -4.39 20.96
CA LYS A 57 -0.72 -4.61 22.10
C LYS A 57 -0.02 -5.97 21.98
N GLY A 58 1.31 -5.93 21.92
CA GLY A 58 2.15 -7.13 21.84
C GLY A 58 2.31 -7.70 20.42
N GLU A 59 1.65 -7.12 19.42
CA GLU A 59 1.64 -7.66 18.06
C GLU A 59 2.07 -6.66 16.99
N ILE A 60 1.51 -5.44 16.97
CA ILE A 60 1.79 -4.42 15.94
C ILE A 60 1.91 -3.05 16.60
N ALA A 61 3.04 -2.37 16.37
CA ALA A 61 3.18 -0.97 16.75
C ALA A 61 2.49 -0.06 15.72
N GLY A 62 1.49 0.69 16.15
CA GLY A 62 0.76 1.63 15.31
C GLY A 62 1.58 2.87 14.95
N VAL A 63 1.07 3.65 13.99
CA VAL A 63 1.70 4.90 13.53
C VAL A 63 0.64 5.94 13.21
N LYS A 64 1.03 7.21 13.29
CA LYS A 64 0.31 8.32 12.66
C LYS A 64 1.17 8.89 11.55
N ALA A 65 0.61 9.05 10.35
CA ALA A 65 1.32 9.56 9.20
C ALA A 65 0.50 10.60 8.42
N TYR A 66 1.17 11.61 7.88
CA TYR A 66 0.62 12.54 6.91
C TYR A 66 0.93 12.05 5.50
N CYS A 67 -0.11 11.75 4.74
CA CYS A 67 -0.03 11.31 3.36
C CYS A 67 -0.41 12.47 2.44
N HIS A 68 0.40 12.72 1.43
CA HIS A 68 0.05 13.61 0.33
C HIS A 68 0.64 13.07 -0.96
N GLY A 69 0.01 13.38 -2.08
CA GLY A 69 0.47 12.91 -3.37
C GLY A 69 -0.43 13.34 -4.51
N TYR A 70 -0.05 12.91 -5.71
CA TYR A 70 -0.71 13.26 -6.95
C TYR A 70 -0.99 12.01 -7.76
N GLU A 71 -2.06 12.06 -8.55
CA GLU A 71 -2.29 11.11 -9.61
C GLU A 71 -1.17 11.24 -10.64
N GLN A 72 -0.45 10.14 -10.85
CA GLN A 72 0.61 10.07 -11.84
C GLN A 72 0.07 9.61 -13.19
N GLY A 73 0.86 9.81 -14.25
CA GLY A 73 0.55 9.27 -15.57
C GLY A 73 -0.17 10.22 -16.52
N TYR A 74 -0.16 11.54 -16.26
CA TYR A 74 -0.68 12.55 -17.20
C TYR A 74 -0.13 12.37 -18.62
N ASP A 75 1.19 12.16 -18.75
CA ASP A 75 1.87 11.98 -20.04
C ASP A 75 1.43 10.71 -20.79
N ASN A 76 0.95 9.71 -20.05
CA ASN A 76 0.44 8.45 -20.58
C ASN A 76 -1.09 8.37 -20.51
N SER A 77 -1.79 9.51 -20.45
CA SER A 77 -3.26 9.55 -20.39
C SER A 77 -3.87 8.70 -19.26
N PHE A 78 -3.18 8.62 -18.12
CA PHE A 78 -3.60 7.89 -16.91
C PHE A 78 -3.87 6.39 -17.13
N THR A 79 -3.15 5.74 -18.06
CA THR A 79 -3.31 4.30 -18.34
C THR A 79 -2.50 3.37 -17.42
N VAL A 80 -1.75 3.91 -16.46
CA VAL A 80 -0.94 3.14 -15.51
C VAL A 80 -1.29 3.58 -14.08
N PRO A 81 -1.33 2.64 -13.10
CA PRO A 81 -1.57 3.01 -11.72
C PRO A 81 -0.51 3.99 -11.20
N SER A 82 -0.90 4.86 -10.27
CA SER A 82 0.09 5.69 -9.59
C SER A 82 1.05 4.81 -8.78
N THR A 83 2.28 5.28 -8.54
CA THR A 83 3.16 4.62 -7.58
C THR A 83 2.76 4.98 -6.16
N TYR A 84 3.01 4.09 -5.21
CA TYR A 84 2.88 4.40 -3.79
C TYR A 84 3.88 5.48 -3.40
N GLU A 85 3.36 6.60 -2.88
CA GLU A 85 4.15 7.68 -2.30
C GLU A 85 4.27 7.48 -0.79
N THR A 86 5.48 7.63 -0.26
CA THR A 86 5.73 7.45 1.18
C THR A 86 5.13 8.61 1.96
N CYS A 87 4.34 8.30 2.97
CA CYS A 87 3.76 9.28 3.88
C CYS A 87 4.80 9.72 4.92
N GLN A 88 4.70 10.97 5.36
CA GLN A 88 5.53 11.50 6.44
C GLN A 88 5.04 10.95 7.79
N LEU A 89 5.86 10.20 8.50
CA LEU A 89 5.55 9.78 9.87
C LEU A 89 5.47 10.99 10.80
N LEU A 90 4.37 11.08 11.54
CA LEU A 90 4.13 12.07 12.59
C LEU A 90 4.35 11.44 13.98
N GLU A 91 3.90 10.20 14.16
CA GLU A 91 4.04 9.45 15.41
C GLU A 91 4.31 7.96 15.12
N GLY A 92 5.01 7.29 16.04
CA GLY A 92 5.42 5.89 15.93
C GLY A 92 6.87 5.72 15.49
N VAL A 93 7.36 4.48 15.49
CA VAL A 93 8.75 4.13 15.12
C VAL A 93 8.81 2.86 14.30
N ASN A 94 9.80 2.77 13.43
CA ASN A 94 10.17 1.60 12.61
C ASN A 94 9.12 1.08 11.61
N ASN A 95 7.90 1.60 11.57
CA ASN A 95 6.90 1.24 10.57
C ASN A 95 6.67 2.38 9.58
N GLY A 96 6.15 2.09 8.40
CA GLY A 96 5.90 3.07 7.35
C GLY A 96 4.44 3.10 6.90
N VAL A 97 4.04 4.18 6.26
CA VAL A 97 2.79 4.25 5.52
C VAL A 97 3.09 4.80 4.13
N ALA A 98 2.44 4.25 3.13
CA ALA A 98 2.44 4.80 1.78
C ALA A 98 1.00 4.85 1.26
N ALA A 99 0.72 5.78 0.37
CA ALA A 99 -0.59 5.91 -0.25
C ALA A 99 -0.45 6.17 -1.75
N ARG A 100 -1.50 5.84 -2.50
CA ARG A 100 -1.63 6.24 -3.90
C ARG A 100 -3.10 6.27 -4.31
N PHE A 101 -3.38 6.96 -5.39
CA PHE A 101 -4.64 6.74 -6.10
C PHE A 101 -4.62 5.42 -6.87
N SER A 102 -5.79 4.79 -6.96
CA SER A 102 -6.01 3.67 -7.88
C SER A 102 -5.90 4.11 -9.34
N LEU A 103 -5.84 3.14 -10.24
CA LEU A 103 -5.89 3.43 -11.68
C LEU A 103 -7.23 4.08 -12.02
N ARG A 104 -7.18 5.18 -12.78
CA ARG A 104 -8.37 5.83 -13.32
C ARG A 104 -9.10 4.88 -14.29
N GLU A 105 -10.40 4.77 -14.12
CA GLU A 105 -11.24 4.11 -15.12
C GLU A 105 -11.43 5.01 -16.35
N ASN A 106 -11.12 4.49 -17.53
CA ASN A 106 -11.30 5.19 -18.81
C ASN A 106 -12.69 4.88 -19.42
N ASP A 107 -13.74 4.98 -18.61
CA ASP A 107 -15.14 4.72 -19.01
C ASP A 107 -15.85 5.97 -19.58
N GLY A 108 -15.15 7.10 -19.63
CA GLY A 108 -15.69 8.40 -20.09
C GLY A 108 -16.62 9.09 -19.08
N GLN A 109 -16.78 8.54 -17.87
CA GLN A 109 -17.65 9.07 -16.81
C GLN A 109 -16.85 9.60 -15.61
N GLY A 110 -15.59 9.18 -15.44
CA GLY A 110 -14.76 9.52 -14.29
C GLY A 110 -14.00 10.86 -14.41
N PHE A 111 -14.10 11.70 -13.37
CA PHE A 111 -13.28 12.91 -13.21
C PHE A 111 -11.88 12.65 -12.61
N GLY A 112 -11.62 11.43 -12.14
CA GLY A 112 -10.36 11.03 -11.49
C GLY A 112 -10.41 9.59 -11.00
N PRO A 113 -9.37 9.12 -10.30
CA PRO A 113 -9.34 7.83 -9.62
C PRO A 113 -10.53 7.62 -8.68
N LYS A 114 -11.06 6.40 -8.59
CA LYS A 114 -12.21 6.09 -7.73
C LYS A 114 -11.82 5.76 -6.29
N GLU A 115 -10.58 5.33 -6.07
CA GLU A 115 -10.13 4.88 -4.77
C GLU A 115 -8.79 5.50 -4.38
N ILE A 116 -8.61 5.69 -3.08
CA ILE A 116 -7.32 5.85 -2.43
C ILE A 116 -6.91 4.50 -1.85
N GLU A 117 -5.72 4.04 -2.20
CA GLU A 117 -5.10 2.84 -1.67
C GLU A 117 -4.05 3.25 -0.64
N VAL A 118 -4.11 2.65 0.56
CA VAL A 118 -3.16 2.89 1.64
C VAL A 118 -2.47 1.58 1.97
N SER A 119 -1.16 1.63 2.14
CA SER A 119 -0.34 0.51 2.56
C SER A 119 0.43 0.85 3.83
N PHE A 120 0.28 0.01 4.86
CA PHE A 120 1.06 0.07 6.09
C PHE A 120 2.18 -0.96 6.02
N LEU A 121 3.41 -0.46 6.07
CA LEU A 121 4.62 -1.27 6.18
C LEU A 121 4.85 -1.61 7.65
N TYR A 122 4.58 -2.86 8.00
CA TYR A 122 5.05 -3.44 9.24
C TYR A 122 6.48 -3.94 9.08
N ALA A 123 7.46 -3.22 9.63
CA ALA A 123 8.85 -3.60 9.45
C ALA A 123 9.18 -4.93 10.10
N GLY A 124 10.13 -5.62 9.46
CA GLY A 124 10.73 -6.82 10.00
C GLY A 124 11.44 -6.52 11.33
N TYR A 125 11.43 -7.51 12.21
CA TYR A 125 12.13 -7.43 13.50
C TYR A 125 12.69 -8.81 13.82
N GLU A 126 14.00 -8.87 14.08
CA GLU A 126 14.75 -10.12 14.28
C GLU A 126 14.45 -11.13 13.14
N ASP A 127 13.92 -12.30 13.47
CA ASP A 127 13.63 -13.37 12.50
C ASP A 127 12.27 -13.19 11.80
N ARG A 128 11.51 -12.15 12.12
CA ARG A 128 10.22 -11.86 11.47
C ARG A 128 10.45 -10.99 10.22
N PRO A 129 10.02 -11.42 9.02
CA PRO A 129 10.10 -10.59 7.83
C PRO A 129 9.18 -9.36 7.93
N ALA A 130 9.34 -8.41 7.02
CA ALA A 130 8.46 -7.26 6.92
C ALA A 130 7.16 -7.66 6.18
N TYR A 131 6.07 -6.93 6.45
CA TYR A 131 4.79 -7.16 5.80
C TYR A 131 4.17 -5.83 5.38
N ASN A 132 3.54 -5.81 4.20
CA ASN A 132 2.64 -4.73 3.82
C ASN A 132 1.21 -5.19 4.05
N PHE A 133 0.47 -4.42 4.83
CA PHE A 133 -0.98 -4.50 4.89
C PHE A 133 -1.52 -3.44 3.94
N SER A 134 -2.54 -3.74 3.15
CA SER A 134 -3.18 -2.78 2.25
C SER A 134 -4.69 -2.77 2.40
N GLY A 135 -5.26 -1.59 2.25
CA GLY A 135 -6.70 -1.37 2.17
C GLY A 135 -6.98 -0.19 1.24
N SER A 136 -8.21 -0.10 0.76
CA SER A 136 -8.67 1.00 -0.08
C SER A 136 -9.97 1.59 0.43
N HIS A 137 -10.26 2.80 -0.03
CA HIS A 137 -11.52 3.47 0.23
C HIS A 137 -11.87 4.38 -0.95
N GLU A 138 -13.16 4.66 -1.12
CA GLU A 138 -13.67 5.63 -2.10
C GLU A 138 -12.95 6.98 -1.96
N ALA A 139 -12.39 7.49 -3.07
CA ALA A 139 -11.76 8.80 -3.16
C ALA A 139 -12.83 9.87 -3.41
N ARG A 140 -13.20 10.60 -2.36
CA ARG A 140 -14.21 11.67 -2.44
C ARG A 140 -13.57 13.03 -2.70
N TYR A 141 -13.84 13.63 -3.85
CA TYR A 141 -13.27 14.93 -4.21
C TYR A 141 -14.01 16.09 -3.55
N ASN A 142 -13.40 16.69 -2.53
CA ASN A 142 -13.99 17.69 -1.65
C ASN A 142 -13.22 19.02 -1.62
N GLN A 143 -12.35 19.31 -2.60
CA GLN A 143 -11.55 20.54 -2.71
C GLN A 143 -12.33 21.88 -2.56
N PHE A 144 -13.66 21.88 -2.69
CA PHE A 144 -14.52 23.06 -2.53
C PHE A 144 -15.53 22.93 -1.38
N VAL A 145 -15.39 21.92 -0.53
CA VAL A 145 -16.35 21.58 0.53
C VAL A 145 -15.64 21.51 1.88
N ALA A 146 -16.18 22.23 2.85
CA ALA A 146 -15.77 22.18 4.26
C ALA A 146 -16.91 21.62 5.13
N PRO A 147 -16.62 20.95 6.26
CA PRO A 147 -15.29 20.56 6.76
C PRO A 147 -14.66 19.41 5.98
N GLN A 148 -13.36 19.19 6.17
CA GLN A 148 -12.65 18.02 5.63
C GLN A 148 -13.29 16.73 6.14
N LEU A 149 -13.21 15.68 5.32
CA LEU A 149 -13.89 14.41 5.60
C LEU A 149 -13.03 13.50 6.46
N ASN A 150 -13.68 12.67 7.27
CA ASN A 150 -13.06 11.61 8.05
C ASN A 150 -13.74 10.29 7.71
N PHE A 151 -12.98 9.20 7.63
CA PHE A 151 -13.48 7.86 7.36
C PHE A 151 -12.50 6.80 7.84
N THR A 152 -12.87 5.53 7.70
CA THR A 152 -12.05 4.40 8.09
C THR A 152 -11.66 3.56 6.89
N ILE A 153 -10.45 3.00 6.94
CA ILE A 153 -9.97 2.00 5.97
C ILE A 153 -9.75 0.70 6.71
N THR A 154 -10.44 -0.36 6.27
CA THR A 154 -10.17 -1.72 6.76
C THR A 154 -9.19 -2.39 5.80
N PRO A 155 -8.01 -2.83 6.26
CA PRO A 155 -7.08 -3.58 5.41
C PRO A 155 -7.70 -4.92 4.98
N THR A 156 -7.52 -5.26 3.71
CA THR A 156 -8.09 -6.46 3.07
C THR A 156 -7.01 -7.39 2.54
N GLU A 157 -5.79 -6.89 2.36
CA GLU A 157 -4.68 -7.64 1.79
C GLU A 157 -3.44 -7.55 2.69
N VAL A 158 -2.64 -8.61 2.68
CA VAL A 158 -1.36 -8.68 3.38
C VAL A 158 -0.34 -9.46 2.54
N PHE A 159 0.84 -8.87 2.39
CA PHE A 159 1.94 -9.44 1.61
C PHE A 159 3.24 -9.41 2.41
N GLY A 160 3.90 -10.57 2.52
CA GLY A 160 5.23 -10.68 3.11
C GLY A 160 6.30 -10.14 2.16
N ILE A 161 7.22 -9.35 2.69
CA ILE A 161 8.40 -8.83 2.00
C ILE A 161 9.59 -9.70 2.44
N ALA A 162 10.15 -10.45 1.51
CA ALA A 162 11.30 -11.33 1.74
C ALA A 162 12.63 -10.59 1.50
#